data_AF-A0A7K2MAD4-F1
#
_entry.id   AF-A0A7K2MAD4-F1
#
_cell.length_a   1.000
_cell.length_b   1.000
_cell.length_c   1.000
_cell.angle_alpha   90.00
_cell.angle_beta   90.00
_cell.angle_gamma   90.00
#
_symmetry.space_group_name_H-M   'P 1'
#
loop_
_entity.id
_entity.type
_entity.pdbx_description
1 polymer ?
#
loop_
_entity_poly.entity_id
_entity_poly.type
_entity_poly.pdbx_seq_one_letter_code
_entity_poly.pdbx_strand_id
1 'polypeptide(L)'
;MTRRRLGSRLPMAVMAAVALMSTTAVAASPADGEGSAEATIRYTEYGIPHITASDWEGLGLGYGYAAARDNICTLADTYLMVDAQRSRYLGPDGRASPGRDQNTTTNLASDLYFQRINDDRVVERLIDQPAPQGPEPEVKEAVRGYVRGYNRYLAETGVDAITDPACRGAAWVRPITELDVYRHAHAEIIMGSADALLDGEVNAAPPGAQS
;
A
#
# COMPACT_ATOMS: atom_id res chain seq x y z
N MET A 1 61.85 -67.97 -53.69
CA MET A 1 60.84 -68.93 -53.19
C MET A 1 59.60 -68.12 -52.78
N THR A 2 58.61 -67.97 -53.65
CA THR A 2 57.26 -68.63 -53.57
C THR A 2 56.56 -68.38 -52.23
N ARG A 3 55.38 -67.76 -52.13
CA ARG A 3 54.15 -67.96 -52.92
C ARG A 3 53.04 -66.94 -52.52
N ARG A 4 52.13 -66.76 -53.49
CA ARG A 4 50.66 -66.58 -53.41
C ARG A 4 50.00 -65.27 -52.96
N ARG A 5 49.14 -64.82 -53.89
CA ARG A 5 47.99 -63.90 -53.78
C ARG A 5 46.83 -64.51 -52.98
N LEU A 6 45.96 -63.62 -52.46
CA LEU A 6 44.49 -63.63 -52.30
C LEU A 6 44.21 -62.63 -51.16
N GLY A 7 43.42 -61.57 -51.23
CA GLY A 7 42.20 -61.30 -51.98
C GLY A 7 41.03 -61.23 -51.00
N SER A 8 40.53 -60.04 -50.65
CA SER A 8 39.09 -59.71 -50.52
C SER A 8 38.89 -58.29 -49.99
N ARG A 9 37.95 -57.58 -50.62
CA ARG A 9 37.39 -56.28 -50.23
C ARG A 9 36.38 -56.45 -49.09
N LEU A 10 36.12 -55.41 -48.30
CA LEU A 10 34.78 -54.91 -47.89
C LEU A 10 34.92 -53.61 -47.05
N PRO A 11 33.86 -52.81 -46.80
CA PRO A 11 33.88 -51.35 -46.97
C PRO A 11 33.70 -50.55 -45.67
N MET A 12 33.98 -49.25 -45.80
CA MET A 12 33.35 -48.09 -45.16
C MET A 12 32.37 -48.32 -43.99
N ALA A 13 32.74 -47.82 -42.81
CA ALA A 13 31.79 -47.28 -41.83
C ALA A 13 32.53 -46.28 -40.92
N VAL A 14 32.39 -45.00 -41.24
CA VAL A 14 32.73 -43.89 -40.35
C VAL A 14 31.55 -43.72 -39.39
N MET A 15 31.73 -44.01 -38.10
CA MET A 15 30.82 -43.56 -37.05
C MET A 15 31.50 -42.44 -36.26
N ALA A 16 31.09 -41.21 -36.54
CA ALA A 16 31.36 -40.07 -35.69
C ALA A 16 30.34 -40.08 -34.54
N ALA A 17 30.81 -40.29 -33.31
CA ALA A 17 29.99 -40.19 -32.11
C ALA A 17 29.82 -38.70 -31.75
N VAL A 18 28.63 -38.15 -32.00
CA VAL A 18 28.24 -36.82 -31.52
C VAL A 18 27.60 -37.00 -30.15
N ALA A 19 28.27 -36.52 -29.10
CA ALA A 19 27.73 -36.45 -27.75
C ALA A 19 26.74 -35.28 -27.68
N LEU A 20 25.44 -35.58 -27.59
CA LEU A 20 24.38 -34.62 -27.35
C LEU A 20 24.34 -34.29 -25.84
N MET A 21 24.80 -33.10 -25.48
CA MET A 21 24.53 -32.49 -24.16
C MET A 21 23.07 -32.02 -24.15
N SER A 22 22.23 -32.66 -23.33
CA SER A 22 20.87 -32.22 -23.07
C SER A 22 20.86 -31.17 -21.97
N THR A 23 20.91 -29.89 -22.34
CA THR A 23 20.53 -28.79 -21.45
C THR A 23 19.02 -28.61 -21.52
N THR A 24 18.29 -29.05 -20.50
CA THR A 24 16.88 -28.73 -20.32
C THR A 24 16.77 -27.26 -19.91
N ALA A 25 16.58 -26.37 -20.90
CA ALA A 25 16.16 -25.00 -20.65
C ALA A 25 14.72 -25.03 -20.13
N VAL A 26 14.52 -24.62 -18.88
CA VAL A 26 13.19 -24.28 -18.36
C VAL A 26 12.75 -23.03 -19.09
N ALA A 27 11.83 -23.18 -20.05
CA ALA A 27 11.16 -22.07 -20.69
C ALA A 27 10.28 -21.38 -19.62
N ALA A 28 10.71 -20.22 -19.14
CA ALA A 28 9.81 -19.31 -18.47
C ALA A 28 8.80 -18.82 -19.52
N SER A 29 7.52 -19.10 -19.31
CA SER A 29 6.45 -18.52 -20.12
C SER A 29 6.54 -16.99 -20.05
N PRO A 30 6.52 -16.26 -21.18
CA PRO A 30 6.29 -14.83 -21.12
C PRO A 30 4.88 -14.62 -20.60
N ALA A 31 4.73 -13.83 -19.55
CA ALA A 31 3.43 -13.32 -19.15
C ALA A 31 3.02 -12.30 -20.22
N ASP A 32 2.16 -12.73 -21.14
CA ASP A 32 1.47 -11.82 -22.06
C ASP A 32 0.46 -10.99 -21.26
N GLY A 33 0.70 -9.68 -21.25
CA GLY A 33 -0.14 -8.68 -20.60
C GLY A 33 0.31 -7.27 -20.98
N GLU A 34 0.20 -6.91 -22.27
CA GLU A 34 0.25 -5.51 -22.68
C GLU A 34 -0.93 -4.75 -22.04
N GLY A 35 -0.61 -3.88 -21.08
CA GLY A 35 -1.50 -2.82 -20.59
C GLY A 35 -1.81 -2.87 -19.09
N SER A 36 -0.86 -2.51 -18.23
CA SER A 36 -1.06 -1.60 -17.08
C SER A 36 0.20 -1.53 -16.23
N ALA A 37 0.36 -0.43 -15.50
CA ALA A 37 1.46 -0.16 -14.56
C ALA A 37 1.56 -1.25 -13.46
N GLU A 38 2.20 -2.37 -13.76
CA GLU A 38 2.30 -3.50 -12.84
C GLU A 38 3.56 -3.37 -11.99
N ALA A 39 3.35 -3.08 -10.71
CA ALA A 39 4.42 -3.07 -9.72
C ALA A 39 4.89 -4.50 -9.45
N THR A 40 6.20 -4.73 -9.45
CA THR A 40 6.78 -5.98 -8.94
C THR A 40 7.12 -5.80 -7.46
N ILE A 41 6.60 -6.68 -6.61
CA ILE A 41 6.86 -6.68 -5.17
C ILE A 41 7.66 -7.93 -4.80
N ARG A 42 8.88 -7.75 -4.27
CA ARG A 42 9.74 -8.84 -3.78
C ARG A 42 9.96 -8.70 -2.29
N TYR A 43 9.64 -9.74 -1.53
CA TYR A 43 9.87 -9.76 -0.09
C TYR A 43 11.21 -10.41 0.22
N THR A 44 11.98 -9.78 1.10
CA THR A 44 13.18 -10.37 1.70
C THR A 44 12.88 -10.90 3.10
N GLU A 45 13.93 -11.34 3.82
CA GLU A 45 13.82 -11.73 5.22
C GLU A 45 13.10 -10.65 6.06
N TYR A 46 12.40 -11.08 7.11
CA TYR A 46 11.55 -10.24 7.96
C TYR A 46 10.34 -9.59 7.27
N GLY A 47 10.04 -9.97 6.02
CA GLY A 47 8.88 -9.45 5.32
C GLY A 47 9.09 -8.03 4.77
N ILE A 48 10.33 -7.61 4.52
CA ILE A 48 10.62 -6.29 3.97
C ILE A 48 10.29 -6.27 2.45
N PRO A 49 9.35 -5.42 1.98
CA PRO A 49 9.01 -5.32 0.56
C PRO A 49 10.00 -4.44 -0.22
N HIS A 50 10.46 -4.94 -1.36
CA HIS A 50 11.18 -4.19 -2.38
C HIS A 50 10.26 -4.03 -3.59
N ILE A 51 9.87 -2.79 -3.88
CA ILE A 51 8.87 -2.48 -4.91
C ILE A 51 9.56 -1.80 -6.09
N THR A 52 9.36 -2.32 -7.29
CA THR A 52 9.85 -1.72 -8.54
C THR A 52 8.70 -1.52 -9.52
N ALA A 53 8.67 -0.36 -10.17
CA ALA A 53 7.67 -0.02 -11.18
C ALA A 53 8.28 0.90 -12.26
N SER A 54 7.60 1.04 -13.39
CA SER A 54 8.00 1.91 -14.51
C SER A 54 7.63 3.39 -14.34
N ASP A 55 6.70 3.68 -13.43
CA ASP A 55 6.15 5.01 -13.19
C ASP A 55 5.69 5.15 -11.73
N TRP A 56 5.32 6.37 -11.33
CA TRP A 56 4.93 6.69 -9.94
C TRP A 56 3.60 6.06 -9.55
N GLU A 57 2.64 5.94 -10.47
CA GLU A 57 1.36 5.30 -10.18
C GLU A 57 1.54 3.79 -9.90
N GLY A 58 2.33 3.10 -10.70
CA GLY A 58 2.72 1.72 -10.46
C GLY A 58 3.49 1.57 -9.15
N LEU A 59 4.43 2.47 -8.86
CA LEU A 59 5.17 2.43 -7.59
C LEU A 59 4.22 2.58 -6.39
N GLY A 60 3.30 3.54 -6.48
CA GLY A 60 2.24 3.76 -5.52
C GLY A 60 1.38 2.51 -5.33
N LEU A 61 0.98 1.84 -6.41
CA LEU A 61 0.19 0.60 -6.36
C LEU A 61 0.90 -0.49 -5.58
N GLY A 62 2.17 -0.75 -5.89
CA GLY A 62 2.94 -1.76 -5.18
C GLY A 62 3.09 -1.43 -3.70
N TYR A 63 3.29 -0.14 -3.39
CA TYR A 63 3.41 0.33 -2.01
C TYR A 63 2.11 0.22 -1.23
N GLY A 64 0.99 0.70 -1.78
CA GLY A 64 -0.32 0.58 -1.14
C GLY A 64 -0.73 -0.87 -0.89
N TYR A 65 -0.46 -1.77 -1.84
CA TYR A 65 -0.74 -3.19 -1.68
C TYR A 65 0.11 -3.82 -0.57
N ALA A 66 1.41 -3.57 -0.54
CA ALA A 66 2.30 -4.10 0.50
C ALA A 66 1.97 -3.53 1.88
N ALA A 67 1.76 -2.21 1.98
CA ALA A 67 1.41 -1.54 3.23
C ALA A 67 0.09 -2.09 3.80
N ALA A 68 -0.93 -2.26 2.96
CA ALA A 68 -2.20 -2.86 3.35
C ALA A 68 -2.03 -4.32 3.77
N ARG A 69 -1.26 -5.12 3.03
CA ARG A 69 -0.98 -6.52 3.39
C ARG A 69 -0.44 -6.67 4.79
N ASP A 70 0.49 -5.80 5.16
CA ASP A 70 1.23 -5.94 6.40
C ASP A 70 0.57 -5.21 7.58
N ASN A 71 -0.21 -4.14 7.33
CA ASN A 71 -0.70 -3.22 8.37
C ASN A 71 -2.15 -2.75 8.18
N ILE A 72 -3.03 -3.56 7.58
CA ILE A 72 -4.41 -3.14 7.22
C ILE A 72 -5.19 -2.52 8.39
N CYS A 73 -5.12 -3.09 9.59
CA CYS A 73 -5.89 -2.62 10.73
C CYS A 73 -5.43 -1.24 11.20
N THR A 74 -4.12 -1.04 11.32
CA THR A 74 -3.53 0.26 11.67
C THR A 74 -3.90 1.32 10.63
N LEU A 75 -3.78 1.00 9.34
CA LEU A 75 -4.12 1.94 8.27
C LEU A 75 -5.62 2.27 8.26
N ALA A 76 -6.49 1.28 8.40
CA ALA A 76 -7.93 1.48 8.47
C ALA A 76 -8.33 2.35 9.69
N ASP A 77 -7.65 2.19 10.83
CA ASP A 77 -7.87 3.00 12.03
C ASP A 77 -7.43 4.47 11.82
N THR A 78 -6.30 4.67 11.13
CA THR A 78 -5.88 6.01 10.68
C THR A 78 -6.91 6.67 9.79
N TYR A 79 -7.44 5.96 8.78
CA TYR A 79 -8.44 6.52 7.88
C TYR A 79 -9.77 6.78 8.58
N LEU A 80 -10.14 5.96 9.56
CA LEU A 80 -11.28 6.18 10.42
C LEU A 80 -11.13 7.47 11.27
N MET A 81 -9.92 7.73 11.76
CA MET A 81 -9.59 8.93 12.53
C MET A 81 -9.70 10.20 11.68
N VAL A 82 -9.02 10.27 10.54
CA VAL A 82 -8.99 11.50 9.73
C VAL A 82 -10.33 11.81 9.06
N ASP A 83 -11.23 10.82 8.98
CA ASP A 83 -12.62 11.00 8.58
C ASP A 83 -13.56 11.39 9.72
N ALA A 84 -13.06 11.54 10.95
CA ALA A 84 -13.84 11.88 12.14
C ALA A 84 -15.01 10.91 12.38
N GLN A 85 -14.76 9.61 12.23
CA GLN A 85 -15.78 8.58 12.42
C GLN A 85 -15.51 7.65 13.61
N ARG A 86 -14.51 7.93 14.45
CA ARG A 86 -14.12 7.01 15.54
C ARG A 86 -15.25 6.76 16.51
N SER A 87 -15.96 7.79 16.95
CA SER A 87 -17.06 7.71 17.90
C SER A 87 -18.20 6.85 17.39
N ARG A 88 -18.47 6.90 16.07
CA ARG A 88 -19.52 6.11 15.43
C ARG A 88 -19.25 4.61 15.53
N TYR A 89 -17.99 4.19 15.34
CA TYR A 89 -17.63 2.78 15.24
C TYR A 89 -17.01 2.20 16.52
N LEU A 90 -16.33 3.03 17.31
CA LEU A 90 -15.53 2.64 18.48
C LEU A 90 -16.05 3.26 19.80
N GLY A 91 -17.13 4.05 19.73
CA GLY A 91 -17.75 4.73 20.87
C GLY A 91 -17.05 6.05 21.24
N PRO A 92 -17.78 7.06 21.73
CA PRO A 92 -17.25 8.41 21.96
C PRO A 92 -16.23 8.48 23.10
N ASP A 93 -16.38 7.64 24.12
CA ASP A 93 -15.48 7.59 25.30
C ASP A 93 -14.22 6.74 25.06
N GLY A 94 -14.15 6.03 23.93
CA GLY A 94 -12.95 5.29 23.54
C GLY A 94 -11.75 6.23 23.40
N ARG A 95 -10.53 5.68 23.47
CA ARG A 95 -9.33 6.50 23.31
C ARG A 95 -8.93 6.59 21.85
N ALA A 96 -8.58 7.80 21.41
CA ALA A 96 -8.06 8.02 20.09
C ALA A 96 -6.69 7.34 19.92
N SER A 97 -6.54 6.61 18.82
CA SER A 97 -5.32 5.95 18.37
C SER A 97 -5.47 5.64 16.88
N PRO A 98 -4.45 5.82 16.03
CA PRO A 98 -3.15 6.44 16.31
C PRO A 98 -3.27 7.96 16.55
N GLY A 99 -2.20 8.65 16.98
CA GLY A 99 -2.18 10.12 17.16
C GLY A 99 -1.24 10.60 18.27
N ARG A 100 -0.83 11.89 18.30
CA ARG A 100 0.24 12.37 19.20
C ARG A 100 -0.03 12.10 20.69
N ASP A 101 -1.25 12.41 21.12
CA ASP A 101 -1.77 12.24 22.48
C ASP A 101 -2.68 11.01 22.57
N GLN A 102 -2.30 9.97 21.81
CA GLN A 102 -2.84 8.63 21.89
C GLN A 102 -3.04 8.18 23.34
N ASN A 103 -4.21 7.62 23.63
CA ASN A 103 -4.66 7.15 24.95
C ASN A 103 -5.13 8.21 25.96
N THR A 104 -4.93 9.51 25.72
CA THR A 104 -5.49 10.57 26.59
C THR A 104 -6.70 11.25 25.97
N THR A 105 -6.67 11.51 24.67
CA THR A 105 -7.78 12.11 23.92
C THR A 105 -8.90 11.11 23.68
N THR A 106 -10.16 11.55 23.83
CA THR A 106 -11.34 10.71 23.52
C THR A 106 -11.59 10.64 22.02
N ASN A 107 -12.27 9.59 21.57
CA ASN A 107 -12.73 9.48 20.19
C ASN A 107 -13.61 10.68 19.80
N LEU A 108 -14.45 11.16 20.72
CA LEU A 108 -15.28 12.34 20.47
C LEU A 108 -14.44 13.61 20.26
N ALA A 109 -13.45 13.85 21.11
CA ALA A 109 -12.55 14.99 20.95
C ALA A 109 -11.76 14.92 19.64
N SER A 110 -11.23 13.73 19.31
CA SER A 110 -10.54 13.48 18.04
C SER A 110 -11.46 13.73 16.83
N ASP A 111 -12.69 13.20 16.85
CA ASP A 111 -13.64 13.42 15.78
C ASP A 111 -14.01 14.90 15.63
N LEU A 112 -14.26 15.63 16.72
CA LEU A 112 -14.55 17.07 16.65
C LEU A 112 -13.41 17.86 16.00
N TYR A 113 -12.17 17.49 16.31
CA TYR A 113 -10.98 18.10 15.72
C TYR A 113 -10.86 17.83 14.22
N PHE A 114 -10.90 16.57 13.80
CA PHE A 114 -10.79 16.21 12.38
C PHE A 114 -12.03 16.65 11.58
N GLN A 115 -13.22 16.64 12.18
CA GLN A 115 -14.44 17.11 11.53
C GLN A 115 -14.34 18.60 11.20
N ARG A 116 -13.81 19.42 12.12
CA ARG A 116 -13.54 20.84 11.84
C ARG A 116 -12.59 21.01 10.65
N ILE A 117 -11.49 20.26 10.60
CA ILE A 117 -10.53 20.28 9.49
C ILE A 117 -11.23 19.93 8.15
N ASN A 118 -12.09 18.90 8.18
CA ASN A 118 -12.83 18.43 7.02
C ASN A 118 -13.90 19.44 6.56
N ASP A 119 -14.65 20.02 7.48
CA ASP A 119 -15.66 21.06 7.20
C ASP A 119 -15.01 22.34 6.67
N ASP A 120 -13.84 22.70 7.22
CA ASP A 120 -13.04 23.83 6.76
C ASP A 120 -12.40 23.55 5.39
N ARG A 121 -12.45 22.32 4.84
CA ARG A 121 -11.91 21.93 3.52
C ARG A 121 -10.46 22.36 3.28
N VAL A 122 -9.64 22.34 4.33
CA VAL A 122 -8.25 22.81 4.25
C VAL A 122 -7.42 21.91 3.33
N VAL A 123 -7.65 20.60 3.38
CA VAL A 123 -6.91 19.60 2.61
C VAL A 123 -7.20 19.75 1.12
N GLU A 124 -8.47 19.87 0.74
CA GLU A 124 -8.88 20.09 -0.65
C GLU A 124 -8.26 21.37 -1.22
N ARG A 125 -8.30 22.48 -0.46
CA ARG A 125 -7.65 23.73 -0.89
C ARG A 125 -6.13 23.60 -1.04
N LEU A 126 -5.47 22.74 -0.27
CA LEU A 126 -4.04 22.47 -0.42
C LEU A 126 -3.76 21.62 -1.67
N ILE A 127 -4.58 20.59 -1.93
CA ILE A 127 -4.46 19.74 -3.13
C ILE A 127 -4.64 20.54 -4.43
N ASP A 128 -5.56 21.51 -4.42
CA ASP A 128 -5.90 22.34 -5.59
C ASP A 128 -4.84 23.40 -5.92
N GLN A 129 -3.89 23.66 -5.01
CA GLN A 129 -2.80 24.60 -5.28
C GLN A 129 -1.78 24.03 -6.27
N PRO A 130 -1.13 24.88 -7.08
CA PRO A 130 -0.02 24.44 -7.91
C PRO A 130 1.17 24.02 -7.04
N ALA A 131 2.02 23.14 -7.58
CA ALA A 131 3.30 22.86 -6.97
C ALA A 131 4.16 24.14 -6.90
N PRO A 132 4.94 24.35 -5.83
CA PRO A 132 5.21 23.42 -4.73
C PRO A 132 4.26 23.56 -3.52
N GLN A 133 3.21 24.39 -3.60
CA GLN A 133 2.29 24.57 -2.46
C GLN A 133 1.30 23.39 -2.34
N GLY A 134 0.82 22.88 -3.47
CA GLY A 134 0.11 21.62 -3.56
C GLY A 134 1.01 20.48 -4.04
N PRO A 135 0.47 19.25 -4.19
CA PRO A 135 1.27 18.08 -4.54
C PRO A 135 1.79 18.16 -5.99
N GLU A 136 3.06 17.77 -6.17
CA GLU A 136 3.67 17.58 -7.49
C GLU A 136 2.92 16.50 -8.30
N PRO A 137 2.97 16.55 -9.65
CA PRO A 137 2.31 15.56 -10.50
C PRO A 137 2.62 14.11 -10.12
N GLU A 138 3.88 13.81 -9.83
CA GLU A 138 4.40 12.50 -9.43
C GLU A 138 3.81 12.04 -8.09
N VAL A 139 3.56 12.96 -7.16
CA VAL A 139 2.89 12.67 -5.88
C VAL A 139 1.42 12.32 -6.12
N LYS A 140 0.73 13.02 -7.01
CA LYS A 140 -0.66 12.70 -7.39
C LYS A 140 -0.76 11.31 -8.02
N GLU A 141 0.18 10.96 -8.90
CA GLU A 141 0.29 9.62 -9.49
C GLU A 141 0.53 8.55 -8.42
N ALA A 142 1.51 8.75 -7.54
CA ALA A 142 1.83 7.81 -6.46
C ALA A 142 0.65 7.62 -5.49
N VAL A 143 -0.08 8.68 -5.12
CA VAL A 143 -1.26 8.59 -4.26
C VAL A 143 -2.39 7.81 -4.93
N ARG A 144 -2.68 8.09 -6.22
CA ARG A 144 -3.66 7.32 -6.99
C ARG A 144 -3.29 5.84 -7.03
N GLY A 145 -2.01 5.53 -7.26
CA GLY A 145 -1.46 4.20 -7.18
C GLY A 145 -1.70 3.55 -5.83
N TYR A 146 -1.31 4.23 -4.75
CA TYR A 146 -1.45 3.76 -3.37
C TYR A 146 -2.88 3.35 -3.04
N VAL A 147 -3.85 4.20 -3.37
CA VAL A 147 -5.27 3.92 -3.17
C VAL A 147 -5.70 2.66 -3.91
N ARG A 148 -5.28 2.50 -5.18
CA ARG A 148 -5.56 1.30 -5.96
C ARG A 148 -4.94 0.05 -5.34
N GLY A 149 -3.70 0.15 -4.85
CA GLY A 149 -2.99 -0.94 -4.18
C GLY A 149 -3.68 -1.40 -2.89
N TYR A 150 -4.00 -0.45 -2.00
CA TYR A 150 -4.72 -0.71 -0.76
C TYR A 150 -6.08 -1.38 -1.04
N ASN A 151 -6.87 -0.77 -1.92
CA ASN A 151 -8.22 -1.25 -2.24
C ASN A 151 -8.19 -2.64 -2.90
N ARG A 152 -7.16 -2.92 -3.71
CA ARG A 152 -6.95 -4.25 -4.30
C ARG A 152 -6.69 -5.30 -3.23
N TYR A 153 -5.76 -5.06 -2.31
CA TYR A 153 -5.50 -6.01 -1.21
C TYR A 153 -6.77 -6.29 -0.39
N LEU A 154 -7.52 -5.24 -0.05
CA LEU A 154 -8.74 -5.38 0.72
C LEU A 154 -9.81 -6.17 -0.02
N ALA A 155 -9.98 -5.94 -1.33
CA ALA A 155 -10.93 -6.67 -2.16
C ALA A 155 -10.56 -8.16 -2.33
N GLU A 156 -9.27 -8.46 -2.48
CA GLU A 156 -8.76 -9.83 -2.62
C GLU A 156 -8.83 -10.62 -1.30
N THR A 157 -8.56 -9.96 -0.18
CA THR A 157 -8.54 -10.59 1.15
C THR A 157 -9.96 -10.72 1.72
N GLY A 158 -10.75 -9.65 1.64
CA GLY A 158 -12.03 -9.54 2.32
C GLY A 158 -11.88 -9.26 3.83
N VAL A 159 -12.76 -8.40 4.36
CA VAL A 159 -12.69 -7.92 5.75
C VAL A 159 -12.76 -9.05 6.78
N ASP A 160 -13.55 -10.10 6.51
CA ASP A 160 -13.72 -11.24 7.41
C ASP A 160 -12.50 -12.16 7.47
N ALA A 161 -11.65 -12.16 6.44
CA ALA A 161 -10.46 -13.01 6.35
C ALA A 161 -9.18 -12.30 6.86
N ILE A 162 -9.27 -11.04 7.28
CA ILE A 162 -8.14 -10.32 7.89
C ILE A 162 -7.65 -11.10 9.12
N THR A 163 -6.36 -11.39 9.18
CA THR A 163 -5.78 -12.23 10.24
C THR A 163 -5.63 -11.49 11.56
N ASP A 164 -5.40 -10.17 11.53
CA ASP A 164 -5.30 -9.35 12.72
C ASP A 164 -6.68 -9.21 13.42
N PRO A 165 -6.82 -9.69 14.68
CA PRO A 165 -8.08 -9.62 15.40
C PRO A 165 -8.52 -8.19 15.76
N ALA A 166 -7.64 -7.19 15.67
CA ALA A 166 -7.99 -5.80 16.00
C ALA A 166 -9.09 -5.23 15.09
N CYS A 167 -9.14 -5.66 13.82
CA CYS A 167 -10.11 -5.15 12.85
C CYS A 167 -10.80 -6.23 12.00
N ARG A 168 -10.57 -7.52 12.27
CA ARG A 168 -11.25 -8.61 11.55
C ARG A 168 -12.77 -8.44 11.61
N GLY A 169 -13.43 -8.46 10.45
CA GLY A 169 -14.88 -8.30 10.33
C GLY A 169 -15.40 -6.90 10.66
N ALA A 170 -14.52 -5.92 10.90
CA ALA A 170 -14.94 -4.60 11.34
C ALA A 170 -15.48 -3.75 10.19
N ALA A 171 -16.67 -3.19 10.35
CA ALA A 171 -17.36 -2.39 9.33
C ALA A 171 -16.62 -1.08 8.94
N TRP A 172 -15.66 -0.64 9.76
CA TRP A 172 -14.84 0.54 9.48
C TRP A 172 -13.61 0.23 8.61
N VAL A 173 -13.31 -1.05 8.36
CA VAL A 173 -12.32 -1.44 7.33
C VAL A 173 -13.01 -1.38 5.98
N ARG A 174 -12.68 -0.36 5.19
CA ARG A 174 -13.34 -0.04 3.92
C ARG A 174 -12.32 0.32 2.82
N PRO A 175 -12.70 0.29 1.54
CA PRO A 175 -11.91 0.93 0.49
C PRO A 175 -11.70 2.42 0.79
N ILE A 176 -10.53 2.94 0.47
CA ILE A 176 -10.11 4.33 0.70
C ILE A 176 -10.15 5.16 -0.59
N THR A 177 -10.10 6.48 -0.43
CA THR A 177 -10.01 7.47 -1.51
C THR A 177 -8.68 8.22 -1.49
N GLU A 178 -8.35 8.94 -2.57
CA GLU A 178 -7.17 9.83 -2.57
C GLU A 178 -7.27 10.91 -1.48
N LEU A 179 -8.48 11.41 -1.22
CA LEU A 179 -8.70 12.42 -0.17
C LEU A 179 -8.39 11.86 1.22
N ASP A 180 -8.69 10.58 1.49
CA ASP A 180 -8.36 9.92 2.76
C ASP A 180 -6.84 9.93 2.98
N VAL A 181 -6.06 9.63 1.93
CA VAL A 181 -4.60 9.64 1.96
C VAL A 181 -4.06 11.06 2.16
N TYR A 182 -4.63 12.07 1.50
CA TYR A 182 -4.21 13.45 1.70
C TYR A 182 -4.60 14.02 3.06
N ARG A 183 -5.74 13.60 3.63
CA ARG A 183 -6.11 13.93 5.01
C ARG A 183 -5.14 13.33 6.01
N HIS A 184 -4.72 12.08 5.79
CA HIS A 184 -3.66 11.46 6.57
C HIS A 184 -2.34 12.23 6.44
N ALA A 185 -1.90 12.56 5.22
CA ALA A 185 -0.69 13.35 5.02
C ALA A 185 -0.76 14.71 5.73
N HIS A 186 -1.92 15.38 5.71
CA HIS A 186 -2.13 16.62 6.45
C HIS A 186 -2.07 16.42 7.98
N ALA A 187 -2.65 15.34 8.50
CA ALA A 187 -2.56 15.00 9.92
C ALA A 187 -1.10 14.84 10.38
N GLU A 188 -0.25 14.21 9.57
CA GLU A 188 1.18 14.08 9.85
C GLU A 188 1.90 15.44 9.85
N ILE A 189 1.54 16.35 8.94
CA ILE A 189 2.12 17.70 8.86
C ILE A 189 1.81 18.51 10.13
N ILE A 190 0.58 18.42 10.65
CA ILE A 190 0.13 19.22 11.79
C ILE A 190 0.43 18.57 13.15
N MET A 191 0.92 17.32 13.17
CA MET A 191 1.17 16.54 14.40
C MET A 191 2.06 17.27 15.42
N GLY A 192 3.08 17.99 14.95
CA GLY A 192 3.99 18.75 15.82
C GLY A 192 3.47 20.12 16.27
N SER A 193 2.24 20.50 15.89
CA SER A 193 1.67 21.83 16.12
C SER A 193 0.23 21.76 16.66
N ALA A 194 -0.77 21.85 15.79
CA ALA A 194 -2.17 21.91 16.17
C ALA A 194 -2.65 20.63 16.89
N ASP A 195 -2.14 19.45 16.49
CA ASP A 195 -2.55 18.18 17.11
C ASP A 195 -2.19 18.12 18.62
N ALA A 196 -1.04 18.69 19.01
CA ALA A 196 -0.64 18.79 20.41
C ALA A 196 -1.52 19.74 21.26
N LEU A 197 -2.40 20.50 20.63
CA LEU A 197 -3.34 21.43 21.27
C LEU A 197 -4.80 20.99 21.11
N LEU A 198 -5.04 19.80 20.55
CA LEU A 198 -6.36 19.30 20.16
C LEU A 198 -7.40 19.47 21.27
N ASP A 199 -7.13 18.98 22.48
CA ASP A 199 -8.07 19.07 23.60
C ASP A 199 -8.39 20.53 23.96
N GLY A 200 -7.43 21.45 23.82
CA GLY A 200 -7.65 22.88 24.01
C GLY A 200 -8.51 23.50 22.91
N GLU A 201 -8.32 23.08 21.66
CA GLU A 201 -9.11 23.56 20.52
C GLU A 201 -10.57 23.12 20.61
N VAL A 202 -10.83 21.86 20.92
CA VAL A 202 -12.21 21.32 20.92
C VAL A 202 -13.02 21.70 22.16
N ASN A 203 -12.36 22.04 23.26
CA ASN A 203 -13.03 22.50 24.49
C ASN A 203 -13.08 24.03 24.62
N ALA A 204 -12.61 24.77 23.61
CA ALA A 204 -12.63 26.23 23.62
C ALA A 204 -14.08 26.76 23.62
N ALA A 205 -14.46 27.49 24.68
CA ALA A 205 -15.78 28.08 24.82
C ALA A 205 -15.68 29.55 25.28
N PRO A 206 -16.59 30.43 24.84
CA PRO A 206 -16.62 31.80 25.32
C PRO A 206 -17.01 31.87 26.81
N PRO A 207 -16.66 32.96 27.52
CA PRO A 207 -17.09 33.14 28.89
C PRO A 207 -18.62 33.05 29.03
N GLY A 208 -19.09 32.26 30.00
CA GLY A 208 -20.52 32.09 30.29
C GLY A 208 -21.24 30.98 29.52
N ALA A 209 -20.56 30.24 28.62
CA ALA A 209 -21.16 29.12 27.89
C ALA A 209 -21.16 27.77 28.63
N GLN A 210 -20.50 27.69 29.80
CA GLN A 210 -20.50 26.50 30.64
C GLN A 210 -21.55 26.67 31.75
N SER A 211 -22.71 26.03 31.62
CA SER A 211 -23.75 25.91 32.64
C SER A 211 -24.26 24.48 32.69
#